data_AF-A0A9P4TYJ9-F1
#
_entry.id   AF-A0A9P4TYJ9-F1
#
_cell.length_a   1.000
_cell.length_b   1.000
_cell.length_c   1.000
_cell.angle_alpha   90.00
_cell.angle_beta   90.00
_cell.angle_gamma   90.00
#
_symmetry.space_group_name_H-M   'P 1'
#
loop_
_entity.id
_entity.type
_entity.pdbx_description
1 polymer ?
#
loop_
_entity_poly.entity_id
_entity_poly.type
_entity_poly.pdbx_seq_one_letter_code
_entity_poly.pdbx_strand_id
1 'polypeptide(L)'
;MAPRNRPKYSINGGLSTRRPNDSKIPGRSSVSKVRRSVRQATSERAGSVGPNILQVIEMEELGVVSHPNAGLCFREAIDALEGGMITKEEYFRHLITHYSGLRHPFDLKEDAIHQLMITEKVANSIRKYSLQSGYEVFTEQELDACHRLMMFCTEDDLGNFITTFDELSSRSSLLLHPMTTLAAMEGSDKIFRFCVPHAIEAKMDIYIAIQEIIYSHPEILDFLLEHNWQNIQNSPKALQKGGFLTKSLLPGPGRRLEVLKWILDHGARIPQEEYKMMAMDPPQPKVLRFLLELNPKGILRFGMLQHAAGQGNIAILEKLIEAGANVNQDPPDLGDIREPGPYKALWMAINAEHGQIMDKHINAARLLLKNGADMNLPAGNGRREETAFQAA
;
A
#
# COMPACT_ATOMS: atom_id res chain seq x y z
N MET A 1 0.17 -29.22 49.75
CA MET A 1 -0.40 -28.24 48.79
C MET A 1 -1.27 -28.99 47.80
N ALA A 2 -2.58 -28.78 47.84
CA ALA A 2 -3.57 -29.53 47.06
C ALA A 2 -3.66 -29.05 45.59
N PRO A 3 -4.02 -29.92 44.62
CA PRO A 3 -4.22 -29.51 43.24
C PRO A 3 -5.61 -28.92 43.03
N ARG A 4 -5.68 -27.79 42.31
CA ARG A 4 -6.93 -27.14 41.91
C ARG A 4 -7.57 -27.88 40.73
N ASN A 5 -8.76 -28.43 40.96
CA ASN A 5 -9.68 -28.92 39.94
C ASN A 5 -10.12 -27.78 39.01
N ARG A 6 -10.06 -27.99 37.69
CA ARG A 6 -10.78 -27.19 36.69
C ARG A 6 -12.08 -27.90 36.31
N PRO A 7 -13.19 -27.18 36.11
CA PRO A 7 -14.46 -27.79 35.72
C PRO A 7 -14.45 -28.18 34.23
N LYS A 8 -15.02 -29.35 33.94
CA LYS A 8 -15.35 -29.83 32.60
C LYS A 8 -16.65 -29.15 32.15
N TYR A 9 -16.63 -28.45 31.03
CA TYR A 9 -17.85 -28.01 30.35
C TYR A 9 -18.34 -29.14 29.43
N SER A 10 -19.56 -29.60 29.70
CA SER A 10 -20.36 -30.50 28.87
C SER A 10 -21.06 -29.67 27.80
N ILE A 11 -20.92 -30.04 26.52
CA ILE A 11 -21.73 -29.52 25.42
C ILE A 11 -22.55 -30.69 24.88
N ASN A 12 -23.87 -30.62 25.07
CA ASN A 12 -24.84 -31.57 24.51
C ASN A 12 -26.09 -30.79 24.07
N GLY A 13 -26.55 -31.10 22.85
CA GLY A 13 -27.89 -30.79 22.29
C GLY A 13 -28.05 -29.33 21.87
N GLY A 14 -28.28 -28.96 20.61
CA GLY A 14 -29.14 -29.60 19.62
C GLY A 14 -30.44 -28.81 19.55
N LEU A 15 -30.74 -28.17 18.41
CA LEU A 15 -32.09 -28.02 17.86
C LEU A 15 -32.01 -27.34 16.50
N SER A 16 -32.31 -28.14 15.48
CA SER A 16 -32.62 -27.76 14.12
C SER A 16 -33.98 -27.06 14.09
N THR A 17 -34.04 -25.86 13.53
CA THR A 17 -35.31 -25.25 13.09
C THR A 17 -35.20 -24.90 11.62
N ARG A 18 -35.86 -25.74 10.81
CA ARG A 18 -36.25 -25.47 9.42
C ARG A 18 -36.92 -24.09 9.34
N ARG A 19 -36.53 -23.26 8.37
CA ARG A 19 -37.35 -22.13 7.91
C ARG A 19 -38.05 -22.49 6.60
N PRO A 20 -39.28 -21.99 6.35
CA PRO A 20 -40.08 -22.36 5.20
C PRO A 20 -39.70 -21.54 3.96
N ASN A 21 -39.83 -22.20 2.81
CA ASN A 21 -40.05 -21.56 1.52
C ASN A 21 -41.36 -20.78 1.56
N ASP A 22 -41.34 -19.54 1.06
CA ASP A 22 -42.23 -19.05 0.01
C ASP A 22 -42.10 -17.53 -0.12
N SER A 23 -41.73 -17.05 -1.31
CA SER A 23 -42.56 -16.09 -2.05
C SER A 23 -41.89 -15.69 -3.37
N LYS A 24 -42.65 -15.95 -4.43
CA LYS A 24 -42.47 -15.49 -5.81
C LYS A 24 -42.29 -13.97 -5.87
N ILE A 25 -41.34 -13.50 -6.68
CA ILE A 25 -41.35 -12.13 -7.24
C ILE A 25 -41.20 -12.26 -8.76
N PRO A 26 -42.06 -11.61 -9.57
CA PRO A 26 -42.08 -11.76 -11.02
C PRO A 26 -41.10 -10.80 -11.72
N GLY A 27 -40.53 -11.29 -12.82
CA GLY A 27 -40.32 -10.57 -14.07
C GLY A 27 -39.53 -9.25 -14.04
N ARG A 28 -38.25 -9.31 -14.45
CA ARG A 28 -37.66 -8.25 -15.28
C ARG A 28 -36.98 -8.86 -16.49
N SER A 29 -37.60 -8.60 -17.63
CA SER A 29 -37.11 -8.90 -18.97
C SER A 29 -36.05 -7.87 -19.40
N SER A 30 -35.06 -8.38 -20.13
CA SER A 30 -34.52 -7.79 -21.36
C SER A 30 -34.03 -6.34 -21.33
N VAL A 31 -32.75 -6.14 -20.97
CA VAL A 31 -31.93 -5.05 -21.55
C VAL A 31 -30.56 -5.60 -21.93
N SER A 32 -30.54 -6.34 -23.04
CA SER A 32 -29.33 -6.78 -23.71
C SER A 32 -29.48 -6.49 -25.21
N LYS A 33 -29.27 -5.24 -25.59
CA LYS A 33 -28.99 -4.76 -26.95
C LYS A 33 -28.63 -3.29 -26.85
N VAL A 34 -27.72 -2.84 -27.73
CA VAL A 34 -27.12 -1.49 -27.80
C VAL A 34 -25.87 -1.31 -26.94
N ARG A 35 -24.75 -1.88 -27.41
CA ARG A 35 -23.40 -1.30 -27.38
C ARG A 35 -22.44 -2.15 -28.24
N ARG A 36 -22.75 -2.23 -29.53
CA ARG A 36 -21.82 -2.57 -30.61
C ARG A 36 -22.14 -1.59 -31.73
N SER A 37 -21.12 -0.93 -32.25
CA SER A 37 -21.13 0.17 -33.24
C SER A 37 -20.87 1.56 -32.65
N VAL A 38 -19.66 1.79 -32.12
CA VAL A 38 -18.81 2.98 -32.41
C VAL A 38 -17.38 2.59 -32.01
N ARG A 39 -16.61 2.01 -32.93
CA ARG A 39 -15.13 1.89 -32.84
C ARG A 39 -14.59 1.41 -34.18
N GLN A 40 -14.76 2.24 -35.21
CA GLN A 40 -14.00 2.12 -36.45
C GLN A 40 -14.03 3.46 -37.20
N ALA A 41 -13.21 4.40 -36.75
CA ALA A 41 -12.63 5.49 -37.53
C ALA A 41 -11.63 6.24 -36.66
N THR A 42 -10.62 6.83 -37.29
CA THR A 42 -9.53 7.67 -36.75
C THR A 42 -8.37 6.95 -36.05
N SER A 43 -7.66 6.16 -36.87
CA SER A 43 -6.20 6.11 -36.81
C SER A 43 -5.69 7.24 -37.69
N GLU A 44 -5.09 8.29 -37.12
CA GLU A 44 -3.96 9.05 -37.68
C GLU A 44 -3.54 10.24 -36.77
N ARG A 45 -2.27 10.23 -36.36
CA ARG A 45 -1.40 11.33 -35.86
C ARG A 45 -2.04 12.59 -35.22
N ALA A 46 -1.83 12.75 -33.91
CA ALA A 46 -1.11 13.86 -33.26
C ALA A 46 -1.25 13.72 -31.73
N GLY A 47 -0.25 14.15 -30.96
CA GLY A 47 -0.13 13.94 -29.51
C GLY A 47 -1.39 14.36 -28.73
N SER A 48 -1.96 13.41 -27.99
CA SER A 48 -3.14 13.63 -27.15
C SER A 48 -2.71 14.19 -25.80
N VAL A 49 -2.89 15.49 -25.61
CA VAL A 49 -3.14 16.09 -24.30
C VAL A 49 -4.48 15.54 -23.79
N GLY A 50 -4.51 15.07 -22.54
CA GLY A 50 -5.70 14.45 -21.94
C GLY A 50 -6.88 15.43 -21.79
N PRO A 51 -8.12 14.92 -21.67
CA PRO A 51 -9.35 15.70 -21.78
C PRO A 51 -9.69 16.63 -20.60
N ASN A 52 -8.76 16.86 -19.66
CA ASN A 52 -9.03 17.74 -18.49
C ASN A 52 -8.83 19.24 -18.77
N ILE A 53 -8.10 19.63 -19.83
CA ILE A 53 -7.82 21.05 -20.10
C ILE A 53 -8.98 21.78 -20.79
N LEU A 54 -9.90 21.07 -21.46
CA LEU A 54 -11.08 21.72 -22.04
C LEU A 54 -12.05 22.26 -20.96
N GLN A 55 -12.01 21.72 -19.73
CA GLN A 55 -12.77 22.31 -18.61
C GLN A 55 -12.16 23.62 -18.10
N VAL A 56 -10.85 23.81 -18.18
CA VAL A 56 -10.20 25.06 -17.78
C VAL A 56 -10.50 26.17 -18.80
N ILE A 57 -10.57 25.83 -20.08
CA ILE A 57 -10.91 26.79 -21.15
C ILE A 57 -12.42 27.13 -21.14
N GLU A 58 -13.31 26.20 -20.79
CA GLU A 58 -14.75 26.51 -20.60
C GLU A 58 -15.05 27.36 -19.36
N MET A 59 -14.17 27.41 -18.36
CA MET A 59 -14.36 28.28 -17.18
C MET A 59 -14.09 29.77 -17.46
N GLU A 60 -13.35 30.11 -18.52
CA GLU A 60 -13.19 31.50 -18.96
C GLU A 60 -14.49 32.06 -19.57
N GLU A 61 -15.34 31.22 -20.18
CA GLU A 61 -16.64 31.64 -20.72
C GLU A 61 -17.71 31.92 -19.64
N LEU A 62 -17.47 31.51 -18.39
CA LEU A 62 -18.36 31.78 -17.25
C LEU A 62 -18.05 33.09 -16.50
N GLY A 63 -17.11 33.90 -16.99
CA GLY A 63 -16.79 35.20 -16.38
C GLY A 63 -16.15 35.10 -15.00
N VAL A 64 -15.55 33.96 -14.66
CA VAL A 64 -14.67 33.84 -13.49
C VAL A 64 -13.35 34.49 -13.87
N VAL A 65 -13.17 35.76 -13.50
CA VAL A 65 -11.91 36.47 -13.70
C VAL A 65 -10.81 35.70 -12.95
N SER A 66 -9.94 35.03 -13.70
CA SER A 66 -8.72 34.42 -13.16
C SER A 66 -7.84 35.55 -12.65
N HIS A 67 -7.82 35.76 -11.33
CA HIS A 67 -6.83 36.65 -10.75
C HIS A 67 -5.45 36.03 -11.02
N PRO A 68 -4.48 36.79 -11.59
CA PRO A 68 -3.13 36.28 -11.85
C PRO A 68 -2.37 35.84 -10.58
N ASN A 69 -2.94 36.07 -9.39
CA ASN A 69 -2.45 35.62 -8.09
C ASN A 69 -3.34 34.52 -7.45
N ALA A 70 -4.31 33.96 -8.17
CA ALA A 70 -5.11 32.84 -7.66
C ALA A 70 -4.23 31.58 -7.67
N GLY A 71 -3.78 31.15 -6.49
CA GLY A 71 -3.02 29.91 -6.35
C GLY A 71 -3.83 28.71 -6.85
N LEU A 72 -3.16 27.79 -7.56
CA LEU A 72 -3.73 26.49 -7.93
C LEU A 72 -4.13 25.71 -6.68
N CYS A 73 -5.22 24.94 -6.73
CA CYS A 73 -5.51 24.00 -5.65
C CYS A 73 -4.48 22.86 -5.62
N PHE A 74 -4.47 22.06 -4.56
CA PHE A 74 -3.51 20.96 -4.43
C PHE A 74 -3.50 20.04 -5.65
N ARG A 75 -4.66 19.65 -6.17
CA ARG A 75 -4.76 18.74 -7.32
C ARG A 75 -4.22 19.38 -8.60
N GLU A 76 -4.60 20.63 -8.88
CA GLU A 76 -4.17 21.36 -10.07
C GLU A 76 -2.66 21.61 -10.05
N ALA A 77 -2.09 21.93 -8.89
CA ALA A 77 -0.64 22.09 -8.73
C ALA A 77 0.11 20.78 -9.03
N ILE A 78 -0.42 19.64 -8.58
CA ILE A 78 0.16 18.31 -8.85
C ILE A 78 0.07 17.98 -10.34
N ASP A 79 -1.12 18.11 -10.93
CA ASP A 79 -1.33 17.84 -12.35
C ASP A 79 -0.46 18.75 -13.23
N ALA A 80 -0.24 20.01 -12.81
CA ALA A 80 0.66 20.94 -13.48
C ALA A 80 2.13 20.55 -13.36
N LEU A 81 2.57 20.08 -12.19
CA LEU A 81 3.93 19.59 -11.98
C LEU A 81 4.20 18.33 -12.80
N GLU A 82 3.31 17.33 -12.73
CA GLU A 82 3.43 16.07 -13.51
C GLU A 82 3.38 16.33 -15.02
N GLY A 83 2.61 17.32 -15.45
CA GLY A 83 2.53 17.78 -16.84
C GLY A 83 3.73 18.62 -17.30
N GLY A 84 4.66 18.96 -16.40
CA GLY A 84 5.81 19.83 -16.70
C GLY A 84 5.43 21.28 -17.02
N MET A 85 4.25 21.72 -16.60
CA MET A 85 3.75 23.10 -16.81
C MET A 85 4.31 24.07 -15.78
N ILE A 86 4.65 23.57 -14.58
CA ILE A 86 5.32 24.31 -13.52
C ILE A 86 6.55 23.55 -13.03
N THR A 87 7.50 24.30 -12.51
CA THR A 87 8.67 23.76 -11.81
C THR A 87 8.31 23.27 -10.42
N LYS A 88 9.22 22.49 -9.80
CA LYS A 88 9.07 22.05 -8.40
C LYS A 88 9.04 23.22 -7.41
N GLU A 89 9.82 24.27 -7.69
CA GLU A 89 9.82 25.49 -6.87
C GLU A 89 8.45 26.19 -6.91
N GLU A 90 7.88 26.37 -8.11
CA GLU A 90 6.55 26.95 -8.31
C GLU A 90 5.47 26.09 -7.66
N TYR A 91 5.57 24.76 -7.79
CA TYR A 91 4.69 23.83 -7.09
C TYR A 91 4.69 24.06 -5.57
N PHE A 92 5.87 24.18 -4.94
CA PHE A 92 5.94 24.49 -3.51
C PHE A 92 5.32 25.84 -3.16
N ARG A 93 5.49 26.87 -3.99
CA ARG A 93 4.79 28.15 -3.81
C ARG A 93 3.28 27.97 -3.82
N HIS A 94 2.74 27.16 -4.74
CA HIS A 94 1.31 26.85 -4.73
C HIS A 94 0.88 26.14 -3.45
N LEU A 95 1.63 25.13 -2.98
CA LEU A 95 1.31 24.40 -1.75
C LEU A 95 1.23 25.32 -0.52
N ILE A 96 2.24 26.16 -0.32
CA ILE A 96 2.30 27.03 0.86
C ILE A 96 1.27 28.15 0.82
N THR A 97 0.78 28.57 -0.37
CA THR A 97 -0.26 29.60 -0.44
C THR A 97 -1.54 29.19 0.31
N HIS A 98 -1.79 27.90 0.51
CA HIS A 98 -2.90 27.43 1.34
C HIS A 98 -2.77 27.82 2.83
N TYR A 99 -1.56 28.12 3.31
CA TYR A 99 -1.34 28.68 4.64
C TYR A 99 -1.82 30.14 4.78
N SER A 100 -2.05 30.86 3.68
CA SER A 100 -2.62 32.23 3.72
C SER A 100 -4.12 32.27 4.01
N GLY A 101 -4.77 31.10 4.15
CA GLY A 101 -6.22 31.00 4.27
C GLY A 101 -6.94 30.72 2.96
N LEU A 102 -6.22 30.55 1.85
CA LEU A 102 -6.80 30.13 0.58
C LEU A 102 -7.37 28.70 0.69
N ARG A 103 -8.67 28.55 0.39
CA ARG A 103 -9.39 27.27 0.46
C ARG A 103 -10.07 27.02 -0.87
N HIS A 104 -9.63 25.99 -1.59
CA HIS A 104 -10.33 25.59 -2.80
C HIS A 104 -11.52 24.68 -2.46
N PRO A 105 -12.69 24.81 -3.11
CA PRO A 105 -13.83 23.91 -2.86
C PRO A 105 -13.50 22.42 -3.07
N PHE A 106 -12.56 22.09 -3.96
CA PHE A 106 -12.09 20.71 -4.14
C PHE A 106 -11.29 20.19 -2.94
N ASP A 107 -10.56 21.05 -2.23
CA ASP A 107 -9.77 20.65 -1.06
C ASP A 107 -10.68 20.17 0.08
N LEU A 108 -11.94 20.63 0.12
CA LEU A 108 -12.90 20.28 1.15
C LEU A 108 -13.55 18.90 0.95
N LYS A 109 -13.42 18.29 -0.23
CA LYS A 109 -14.08 17.01 -0.53
C LYS A 109 -13.34 15.83 0.11
N GLU A 110 -14.07 14.84 0.62
CA GLU A 110 -13.50 13.65 1.29
C GLU A 110 -12.75 12.73 0.32
N ASP A 111 -13.15 12.68 -0.95
CA ASP A 111 -12.49 11.90 -1.99
C ASP A 111 -11.10 12.45 -2.33
N ALA A 112 -10.91 13.77 -2.26
CA ALA A 112 -9.60 14.41 -2.42
C ALA A 112 -8.57 13.91 -1.39
N ILE A 113 -9.02 13.53 -0.19
CA ILE A 113 -8.15 12.97 0.86
C ILE A 113 -7.49 11.68 0.39
N HIS A 114 -8.27 10.77 -0.19
CA HIS A 114 -7.78 9.46 -0.60
C HIS A 114 -6.76 9.58 -1.74
N GLN A 115 -7.01 10.48 -2.70
CA GLN A 115 -6.10 10.71 -3.80
C GLN A 115 -4.78 11.33 -3.31
N LEU A 116 -4.86 12.41 -2.52
CA LEU A 116 -3.67 13.10 -2.00
C LEU A 116 -2.85 12.23 -1.04
N MET A 117 -3.49 11.40 -0.21
CA MET A 117 -2.76 10.47 0.67
C MET A 117 -1.90 9.46 -0.09
N ILE A 118 -2.34 9.04 -1.28
CA ILE A 118 -1.64 8.04 -2.07
C ILE A 118 -0.54 8.68 -2.90
N THR A 119 -0.84 9.79 -3.57
CA THR A 119 0.08 10.38 -4.55
C THR A 119 0.99 11.45 -3.94
N GLU A 120 0.51 12.27 -3.01
CA GLU A 120 1.18 13.51 -2.61
C GLU A 120 1.10 13.79 -1.10
N LYS A 121 2.00 13.14 -0.36
CA LYS A 121 2.01 13.08 1.10
C LYS A 121 2.31 14.44 1.76
N VAL A 122 3.17 15.26 1.13
CA VAL A 122 3.48 16.62 1.59
C VAL A 122 2.27 17.53 1.43
N ALA A 123 1.62 17.53 0.26
CA ALA A 123 0.39 18.29 0.02
C ALA A 123 -0.72 17.92 1.01
N ASN A 124 -0.93 16.62 1.23
CA ASN A 124 -1.92 16.16 2.22
C ASN A 124 -1.59 16.62 3.64
N SER A 125 -0.30 16.67 4.00
CA SER A 125 0.15 17.19 5.29
C SER A 125 -0.25 18.64 5.47
N ILE A 126 0.08 19.50 4.50
CA ILE A 126 -0.23 20.93 4.52
C ILE A 126 -1.74 21.15 4.55
N ARG A 127 -2.48 20.44 3.69
CA ARG A 127 -3.95 20.47 3.64
C ARG A 127 -4.56 20.15 5.00
N LYS A 128 -4.09 19.09 5.67
CA LYS A 128 -4.64 18.68 6.98
C LYS A 128 -4.53 19.79 8.01
N TYR A 129 -3.47 20.60 7.98
CA TYR A 129 -3.32 21.74 8.90
C TYR A 129 -4.14 22.94 8.46
N SER A 130 -4.10 23.31 7.18
CA SER A 130 -4.84 24.47 6.69
C SER A 130 -6.36 24.30 6.90
N LEU A 131 -6.88 23.08 6.85
CA LEU A 131 -8.31 22.82 7.08
C LEU A 131 -8.73 22.75 8.57
N GLN A 132 -7.82 22.94 9.54
CA GLN A 132 -8.19 22.90 10.96
C GLN A 132 -8.99 24.13 11.39
N SER A 133 -10.01 23.92 12.22
CA SER A 133 -10.75 24.99 12.87
C SER A 133 -9.84 25.80 13.80
N GLY A 134 -9.90 27.13 13.72
CA GLY A 134 -9.05 28.01 14.53
C GLY A 134 -7.63 28.18 13.99
N TYR A 135 -7.38 27.77 12.75
CA TYR A 135 -6.13 28.01 12.05
C TYR A 135 -5.89 29.53 11.85
N GLU A 136 -4.73 30.00 12.28
CA GLU A 136 -4.26 31.36 12.03
C GLU A 136 -3.47 31.42 10.72
N VAL A 137 -3.79 32.38 9.87
CA VAL A 137 -3.15 32.55 8.57
C VAL A 137 -1.71 33.02 8.71
N PHE A 138 -0.86 32.54 7.80
CA PHE A 138 0.55 32.95 7.75
C PHE A 138 0.65 34.31 7.04
N THR A 139 1.54 35.15 7.53
CA THR A 139 1.97 36.39 6.87
C THR A 139 2.81 36.09 5.62
N GLU A 140 2.97 37.08 4.73
CA GLU A 140 3.81 36.91 3.54
C GLU A 140 5.26 36.53 3.90
N GLN A 141 5.82 37.13 4.96
CA GLN A 141 7.17 36.79 5.42
C GLN A 141 7.27 35.34 5.92
N GLU A 142 6.26 34.85 6.64
CA GLU A 142 6.22 33.46 7.10
C GLU A 142 6.04 32.48 5.92
N LEU A 143 5.25 32.84 4.91
CA LEU A 143 5.11 32.06 3.68
C LEU A 143 6.45 31.96 2.94
N ASP A 144 7.15 33.07 2.77
CA ASP A 144 8.48 33.09 2.15
C ASP A 144 9.48 32.23 2.93
N ALA A 145 9.43 32.24 4.26
CA ALA A 145 10.25 31.36 5.09
C ALA A 145 9.87 29.87 4.92
N CYS A 146 8.58 29.55 4.82
CA CYS A 146 8.11 28.17 4.53
C CYS A 146 8.60 27.69 3.15
N HIS A 147 8.58 28.56 2.15
CA HIS A 147 9.11 28.26 0.82
C HIS A 147 10.60 27.89 0.89
N ARG A 148 11.40 28.72 1.56
CA ARG A 148 12.83 28.46 1.76
C ARG A 148 13.09 27.15 2.49
N LEU A 149 12.32 26.84 3.54
CA LEU A 149 12.44 25.56 4.25
C LEU A 149 12.23 24.35 3.33
N MET A 150 11.25 24.41 2.42
CA MET A 150 11.03 23.35 1.44
C MET A 150 12.21 23.20 0.48
N MET A 151 12.78 24.31 0.01
CA MET A 151 13.96 24.29 -0.85
C MET A 151 15.16 23.69 -0.13
N PHE A 152 15.43 24.12 1.12
CA PHE A 152 16.49 23.54 1.93
C PHE A 152 16.28 22.05 2.23
N CYS A 153 15.02 21.60 2.35
CA CYS A 153 14.72 20.17 2.38
C CYS A 153 15.22 19.48 1.12
N THR A 154 14.90 19.97 -0.08
CA THR A 154 15.35 19.35 -1.33
C THR A 154 16.87 19.36 -1.51
N GLU A 155 17.56 20.31 -0.90
CA GLU A 155 19.01 20.48 -0.99
C GLU A 155 19.79 19.78 0.15
N ASP A 156 19.09 19.24 1.16
CA ASP A 156 19.66 18.72 2.43
C ASP A 156 20.57 19.73 3.16
N ASP A 157 20.24 21.03 3.04
CA ASP A 157 20.96 22.14 3.70
C ASP A 157 20.44 22.35 5.12
N LEU A 158 20.93 21.51 6.04
CA LEU A 158 20.53 21.56 7.45
C LEU A 158 20.81 22.91 8.12
N GLY A 159 21.91 23.60 7.76
CA GLY A 159 22.32 24.84 8.44
C GLY A 159 21.34 25.99 8.18
N ASN A 160 21.01 26.20 6.90
CA ASN A 160 20.03 27.21 6.52
C ASN A 160 18.60 26.79 6.91
N PHE A 161 18.32 25.48 6.89
CA PHE A 161 17.05 24.95 7.39
C PHE A 161 16.82 25.32 8.86
N ILE A 162 17.76 25.01 9.76
CA ILE A 162 17.63 25.32 11.21
C ILE A 162 17.44 26.82 11.42
N THR A 163 18.28 27.64 10.79
CA THR A 163 18.22 29.10 10.94
C THR A 163 16.83 29.64 10.56
N THR A 164 16.30 29.20 9.41
CA THR A 164 14.97 29.63 8.92
C THR A 164 13.84 29.01 9.75
N PHE A 165 14.02 27.81 10.28
CA PHE A 165 13.02 27.13 11.12
C PHE A 165 12.87 27.85 12.46
N ASP A 166 13.96 28.32 13.05
CA ASP A 166 13.97 29.07 14.30
C ASP A 166 13.33 30.46 14.16
N GLU A 167 13.44 31.10 12.98
CA GLU A 167 12.68 32.32 12.65
C GLU A 167 11.16 32.12 12.79
N LEU A 168 10.69 30.90 12.56
CA LEU A 168 9.28 30.49 12.65
C LEU A 168 8.95 29.80 13.98
N SER A 169 9.72 30.03 15.05
CA SER A 169 9.57 29.34 16.34
C SER A 169 8.14 29.25 16.88
N SER A 170 7.31 30.29 16.74
CA SER A 170 5.89 30.31 17.14
C SER A 170 4.99 29.38 16.31
N ARG A 171 5.41 29.02 15.10
CA ARG A 171 4.70 28.17 14.12
C ARG A 171 5.39 26.83 13.88
N SER A 172 6.58 26.63 14.42
CA SER A 172 7.47 25.46 14.19
C SER A 172 6.73 24.13 14.21
N SER A 173 5.87 23.90 15.21
CA SER A 173 5.08 22.68 15.33
C SER A 173 4.18 22.40 14.10
N LEU A 174 3.59 23.41 13.47
CA LEU A 174 2.73 23.24 12.29
C LEU A 174 3.53 22.81 11.05
N LEU A 175 4.82 23.10 11.03
CA LEU A 175 5.72 22.85 9.91
C LEU A 175 6.47 21.52 10.05
N LEU A 176 6.61 21.00 11.27
CA LEU A 176 7.36 19.76 11.53
C LEU A 176 6.85 18.58 10.70
N HIS A 177 5.55 18.34 10.63
CA HIS A 177 5.01 17.20 9.88
C HIS A 177 5.24 17.30 8.35
N PRO A 178 4.89 18.39 7.65
CA PRO A 178 5.18 18.51 6.22
C PRO A 178 6.69 18.51 5.93
N MET A 179 7.53 19.15 6.76
CA MET A 179 8.99 19.14 6.56
C MET A 179 9.60 17.74 6.80
N THR A 180 9.16 17.02 7.83
CA THR A 180 9.59 15.63 8.06
C THR A 180 9.21 14.73 6.88
N THR A 181 8.00 14.92 6.34
CA THR A 181 7.50 14.15 5.19
C THR A 181 8.27 14.48 3.91
N LEU A 182 8.54 15.77 3.66
CA LEU A 182 9.31 16.20 2.50
C LEU A 182 10.75 15.69 2.59
N ALA A 183 11.43 15.88 3.72
CA ALA A 183 12.78 15.37 3.95
C ALA A 183 12.86 13.85 3.74
N ALA A 184 11.84 13.11 4.15
CA ALA A 184 11.77 11.67 3.91
C ALA A 184 11.65 11.31 2.42
N MET A 185 10.82 12.05 1.67
CA MET A 185 10.62 11.82 0.24
C MET A 185 11.84 12.20 -0.60
N GLU A 186 12.54 13.27 -0.21
CA GLU A 186 13.75 13.75 -0.89
C GLU A 186 15.02 12.98 -0.49
N GLY A 187 14.96 12.16 0.57
CA GLY A 187 16.13 11.46 1.10
C GLY A 187 17.09 12.36 1.89
N SER A 188 16.59 13.48 2.42
CA SER A 188 17.36 14.49 3.15
C SER A 188 17.55 14.06 4.60
N ASP A 189 18.43 13.08 4.81
CA ASP A 189 18.65 12.39 6.09
C ASP A 189 18.97 13.37 7.23
N LYS A 190 19.76 14.43 6.99
CA LYS A 190 20.13 15.38 8.05
C LYS A 190 18.90 16.14 8.56
N ILE A 191 18.08 16.65 7.63
CA ILE A 191 16.87 17.40 7.97
C ILE A 191 15.81 16.47 8.57
N PHE A 192 15.67 15.25 8.07
CA PHE A 192 14.79 14.27 8.67
C PHE A 192 15.17 13.97 10.13
N ARG A 193 16.47 13.71 10.39
CA ARG A 193 17.00 13.48 11.75
C ARG A 193 16.82 14.68 12.66
N PHE A 194 16.88 15.89 12.13
CA PHE A 194 16.55 17.09 12.89
C PHE A 194 15.05 17.15 13.24
N CYS A 195 14.15 16.88 12.30
CA CYS A 195 12.72 17.08 12.52
C CYS A 195 12.09 16.00 13.42
N VAL A 196 12.56 14.75 13.37
CA VAL A 196 11.94 13.62 14.07
C VAL A 196 11.87 13.78 15.60
N PRO A 197 12.94 14.16 16.32
CA PRO A 197 12.88 14.34 17.77
C PRO A 197 11.82 15.37 18.18
N HIS A 198 11.77 16.51 17.47
CA HIS A 198 10.77 17.55 17.69
C HIS A 198 9.35 17.05 17.37
N ALA A 199 9.17 16.28 16.30
CA ALA A 199 7.87 15.72 15.94
C ALA A 199 7.38 14.68 16.96
N ILE A 200 8.28 13.84 17.49
CA ILE A 200 7.98 12.87 18.56
C ILE A 200 7.57 13.59 19.84
N GLU A 201 8.33 14.62 20.26
CA GLU A 201 8.02 15.43 21.44
C GLU A 201 6.64 16.09 21.32
N ALA A 202 6.33 16.62 20.13
CA ALA A 202 5.03 17.19 19.81
C ALA A 202 3.91 16.15 19.57
N LYS A 203 4.19 14.84 19.77
CA LYS A 203 3.27 13.72 19.57
C LYS A 203 2.64 13.67 18.18
N MET A 204 3.40 14.07 17.16
CA MET A 204 2.95 14.06 15.78
C MET A 204 3.00 12.67 15.18
N ASP A 205 2.03 12.39 14.32
CA ASP A 205 1.99 11.14 13.56
C ASP A 205 2.87 11.24 12.31
N ILE A 206 4.18 10.99 12.46
CA ILE A 206 5.15 10.97 11.36
C ILE A 206 5.22 9.62 10.63
N TYR A 207 4.19 8.79 10.77
CA TYR A 207 4.17 7.43 10.23
C TYR A 207 4.40 7.39 8.72
N ILE A 208 3.76 8.29 7.98
CA ILE A 208 3.87 8.40 6.53
C ILE A 208 5.31 8.72 6.12
N ALA A 209 5.93 9.72 6.76
CA ALA A 209 7.31 10.09 6.48
C ALA A 209 8.26 8.91 6.71
N ILE A 210 8.11 8.19 7.83
CA ILE A 210 8.91 7.01 8.14
C ILE A 210 8.75 5.93 7.05
N GLN A 211 7.53 5.67 6.58
CA GLN A 211 7.31 4.69 5.51
C GLN A 211 8.03 5.02 4.20
N GLU A 212 8.23 6.29 3.89
CA GLU A 212 8.96 6.68 2.68
C GLU A 212 10.46 6.45 2.84
N ILE A 213 11.04 6.91 3.95
CA ILE A 213 12.49 6.94 4.10
C ILE A 213 13.09 5.59 4.45
N ILE A 214 12.41 4.73 5.24
CA ILE A 214 13.02 3.48 5.76
C ILE A 214 13.46 2.50 4.67
N TYR A 215 12.81 2.51 3.50
CA TYR A 215 13.16 1.57 2.42
C TYR A 215 14.33 2.04 1.56
N SER A 216 14.62 3.35 1.60
CA SER A 216 15.79 3.97 0.99
C SER A 216 16.97 4.03 1.97
N HIS A 217 16.67 4.25 3.25
CA HIS A 217 17.62 4.49 4.35
C HIS A 217 17.27 3.64 5.59
N PRO A 218 17.48 2.31 5.55
CA PRO A 218 17.15 1.42 6.68
C PRO A 218 17.92 1.74 7.97
N GLU A 219 19.09 2.40 7.88
CA GLU A 219 19.86 2.91 9.02
C GLU A 219 19.08 3.89 9.91
N ILE A 220 17.97 4.44 9.40
CA ILE A 220 17.09 5.31 10.17
C ILE A 220 16.29 4.55 11.23
N LEU A 221 16.18 3.22 11.11
CA LEU A 221 15.49 2.39 12.08
C LEU A 221 16.21 2.40 13.45
N ASP A 222 17.55 2.36 13.45
CA ASP A 222 18.35 2.48 14.67
C ASP A 222 18.13 3.85 15.32
N PHE A 223 18.11 4.91 14.51
CA PHE A 223 17.82 6.27 14.99
C PHE A 223 16.40 6.40 15.59
N LEU A 224 15.39 5.80 14.96
CA LEU A 224 14.03 5.76 15.49
C LEU A 224 13.97 4.98 16.81
N LEU A 225 14.76 3.89 16.92
CA LEU A 225 14.89 3.09 18.13
C LEU A 225 15.52 3.89 19.26
N GLU A 226 16.58 4.65 19.00
CA GLU A 226 17.23 5.54 19.97
C GLU A 226 16.24 6.57 20.55
N HIS A 227 15.35 7.10 19.70
CA HIS A 227 14.33 8.08 20.10
C HIS A 227 13.04 7.45 20.63
N ASN A 228 13.02 6.12 20.83
CA ASN A 228 11.86 5.36 21.30
C ASN A 228 10.56 5.70 20.54
N TRP A 229 10.65 5.90 19.23
CA TRP A 229 9.52 6.25 18.39
C TRP A 229 8.37 5.23 18.55
N GLN A 230 7.13 5.69 18.79
CA GLN A 230 5.98 4.81 19.10
C GLN A 230 6.23 3.78 20.22
N ASN A 231 7.10 4.10 21.18
CA ASN A 231 7.44 3.21 22.27
C ASN A 231 8.06 1.87 21.80
N ILE A 232 8.80 1.88 20.67
CA ILE A 232 9.35 0.66 20.06
C ILE A 232 10.36 -0.06 20.97
N GLN A 233 11.05 0.65 21.87
CA GLN A 233 11.95 0.02 22.84
C GLN A 233 11.20 -0.89 23.84
N ASN A 234 9.98 -0.50 24.21
CA ASN A 234 9.20 -1.23 25.23
C ASN A 234 8.10 -2.12 24.64
N SER A 235 7.87 -2.06 23.32
CA SER A 235 6.80 -2.81 22.67
C SER A 235 7.21 -3.23 21.27
N PRO A 236 7.73 -4.46 21.09
CA PRO A 236 7.97 -5.03 19.75
C PRO A 236 6.70 -5.11 18.88
N LYS A 237 5.52 -5.06 19.51
CA LYS A 237 4.24 -4.92 18.80
C LYS A 237 4.08 -3.58 18.08
N ALA A 238 4.83 -2.55 18.47
CA ALA A 238 4.81 -1.25 17.78
C ALA A 238 5.34 -1.40 16.35
N LEU A 239 6.35 -2.26 16.14
CA LEU A 239 6.88 -2.60 14.80
C LEU A 239 5.87 -3.35 13.91
N GLN A 240 4.85 -3.96 14.52
CA GLN A 240 3.76 -4.63 13.80
C GLN A 240 2.63 -3.66 13.44
N LYS A 241 2.54 -2.50 14.12
CA LYS A 241 1.52 -1.49 13.83
C LYS A 241 1.84 -0.74 12.54
N GLY A 242 0.77 -0.30 11.87
CA GLY A 242 0.85 0.51 10.65
C GLY A 242 1.16 -0.24 9.35
N GLY A 243 1.51 -1.52 9.43
CA GLY A 243 1.79 -2.34 8.24
C GLY A 243 3.21 -2.22 7.70
N PHE A 244 4.21 -1.83 8.52
CA PHE A 244 5.62 -1.92 8.10
C PHE A 244 6.01 -3.34 7.73
N LEU A 245 5.63 -4.29 8.58
CA LEU A 245 5.91 -5.68 8.35
C LEU A 245 5.27 -6.13 7.04
N THR A 246 3.97 -5.89 6.86
CA THR A 246 3.24 -6.16 5.62
C THR A 246 3.94 -5.57 4.40
N LYS A 247 4.24 -4.26 4.41
CA LYS A 247 4.90 -3.58 3.28
C LYS A 247 6.32 -4.08 3.01
N SER A 248 7.05 -4.50 4.04
CA SER A 248 8.39 -5.11 3.89
C SER A 248 8.32 -6.51 3.28
N LEU A 249 7.18 -7.20 3.42
CA LEU A 249 6.93 -8.51 2.83
C LEU A 249 6.45 -8.40 1.37
N LEU A 250 5.71 -7.35 1.01
CA LEU A 250 5.17 -7.19 -0.35
C LEU A 250 6.28 -6.91 -1.39
N PRO A 251 6.02 -7.19 -2.69
CA PRO A 251 6.91 -6.81 -3.77
C PRO A 251 7.15 -5.30 -3.85
N GLY A 252 8.39 -4.88 -4.10
CA GLY A 252 8.71 -3.51 -4.50
C GLY A 252 10.19 -3.20 -4.45
N PRO A 253 10.58 -1.93 -4.70
CA PRO A 253 11.98 -1.56 -4.82
C PRO A 253 12.72 -1.68 -3.47
N GLY A 254 14.04 -1.82 -3.55
CA GLY A 254 14.96 -1.43 -2.49
C GLY A 254 15.23 -2.45 -1.40
N ARG A 255 15.65 -1.92 -0.25
CA ARG A 255 16.25 -2.60 0.90
C ARG A 255 15.20 -3.21 1.86
N ARG A 256 14.12 -3.78 1.31
CA ARG A 256 13.01 -4.34 2.10
C ARG A 256 13.42 -5.53 2.95
N LEU A 257 14.37 -6.33 2.47
CA LEU A 257 14.88 -7.48 3.22
C LEU A 257 15.67 -7.01 4.44
N GLU A 258 16.43 -5.93 4.32
CA GLU A 258 17.19 -5.31 5.40
C GLU A 258 16.26 -4.75 6.47
N VAL A 259 15.20 -4.02 6.06
CA VAL A 259 14.15 -3.54 6.97
C VAL A 259 13.45 -4.71 7.66
N LEU A 260 13.08 -5.75 6.92
CA LEU A 260 12.43 -6.95 7.47
C LEU A 260 13.33 -7.65 8.50
N LYS A 261 14.60 -7.87 8.17
CA LYS A 261 15.58 -8.46 9.09
C LYS A 261 15.69 -7.63 10.37
N TRP A 262 15.88 -6.33 10.22
CA TRP A 262 15.96 -5.41 11.36
C TRP A 262 14.72 -5.50 12.25
N ILE A 263 13.52 -5.48 11.66
CA ILE A 263 12.25 -5.57 12.40
C ILE A 263 12.18 -6.87 13.22
N LEU A 264 12.59 -8.00 12.63
CA LEU A 264 12.54 -9.31 13.29
C LEU A 264 13.63 -9.48 14.35
N ASP A 265 14.84 -8.97 14.10
CA ASP A 265 15.95 -8.96 15.05
C ASP A 265 15.61 -8.15 16.31
N HIS A 266 14.72 -7.15 16.18
CA HIS A 266 14.18 -6.36 17.29
C HIS A 266 12.88 -6.93 17.89
N GLY A 267 12.66 -8.24 17.73
CA GLY A 267 11.64 -9.00 18.45
C GLY A 267 10.23 -8.92 17.87
N ALA A 268 10.04 -8.29 16.70
CA ALA A 268 8.78 -8.40 16.00
C ALA A 268 8.53 -9.86 15.58
N ARG A 269 7.26 -10.22 15.46
CA ARG A 269 6.83 -11.54 14.98
C ARG A 269 5.92 -11.33 13.79
N ILE A 270 5.99 -12.23 12.83
CA ILE A 270 5.09 -12.27 11.69
C ILE A 270 3.76 -12.88 12.13
N PRO A 271 2.66 -12.10 12.20
CA PRO A 271 1.33 -12.63 12.47
C PRO A 271 0.90 -13.65 11.42
N GLN A 272 0.00 -14.56 11.80
CA GLN A 272 -0.52 -15.58 10.90
C GLN A 272 -1.17 -14.98 9.64
N GLU A 273 -1.89 -13.87 9.81
CA GLU A 273 -2.56 -13.16 8.70
C GLU A 273 -1.59 -12.61 7.67
N GLU A 274 -0.38 -12.20 8.07
CA GLU A 274 0.65 -11.76 7.12
C GLU A 274 1.13 -12.90 6.23
N TYR A 275 1.27 -14.11 6.79
CA TYR A 275 1.57 -15.30 5.99
C TYR A 275 0.46 -15.65 5.00
N LYS A 276 -0.80 -15.43 5.40
CA LYS A 276 -1.97 -15.59 4.52
C LYS A 276 -1.94 -14.54 3.39
N MET A 277 -1.67 -13.28 3.69
CA MET A 277 -1.56 -12.22 2.68
C MET A 277 -0.40 -12.47 1.71
N MET A 278 0.76 -12.92 2.20
CA MET A 278 1.89 -13.30 1.35
C MET A 278 1.59 -14.47 0.41
N ALA A 279 0.65 -15.35 0.76
CA ALA A 279 0.25 -16.40 -0.17
C ALA A 279 -0.56 -15.86 -1.35
N MET A 280 -1.26 -14.73 -1.17
CA MET A 280 -2.03 -14.04 -2.22
C MET A 280 -1.16 -13.14 -3.10
N ASP A 281 -0.11 -12.56 -2.54
CA ASP A 281 0.87 -11.77 -3.28
C ASP A 281 2.28 -12.22 -2.86
N PRO A 282 2.82 -13.26 -3.51
CA PRO A 282 4.08 -13.86 -3.12
C PRO A 282 5.21 -12.84 -3.03
N PRO A 283 5.98 -12.84 -1.93
CA PRO A 283 7.09 -11.91 -1.76
C PRO A 283 8.17 -12.17 -2.82
N GLN A 284 9.09 -11.22 -2.98
CA GLN A 284 10.24 -11.42 -3.86
C GLN A 284 11.04 -12.69 -3.47
N PRO A 285 11.67 -13.41 -4.42
CA PRO A 285 12.37 -14.67 -4.15
C PRO A 285 13.47 -14.58 -3.08
N LYS A 286 14.06 -13.40 -2.85
CA LYS A 286 15.05 -13.18 -1.78
C LYS A 286 14.37 -13.13 -0.40
N VAL A 287 13.27 -12.40 -0.28
CA VAL A 287 12.46 -12.31 0.94
C VAL A 287 11.84 -13.67 1.26
N LEU A 288 11.30 -14.37 0.26
CA LEU A 288 10.76 -15.72 0.44
C LEU A 288 11.79 -16.70 1.01
N ARG A 289 13.01 -16.70 0.45
CA ARG A 289 14.11 -17.56 0.93
C ARG A 289 14.40 -17.32 2.41
N PHE A 290 14.58 -16.05 2.78
CA PHE A 290 14.80 -15.66 4.16
C PHE A 290 13.65 -16.10 5.09
N LEU A 291 12.41 -15.96 4.65
CA LEU A 291 11.24 -16.40 5.43
C LEU A 291 11.14 -17.93 5.56
N LEU A 292 11.51 -18.67 4.51
CA LEU A 292 11.56 -20.14 4.54
C LEU A 292 12.65 -20.64 5.49
N GLU A 293 13.79 -19.95 5.57
CA GLU A 293 14.84 -20.24 6.55
C GLU A 293 14.35 -19.98 7.99
N LEU A 294 13.58 -18.90 8.19
CA LEU A 294 13.08 -18.52 9.52
C LEU A 294 11.94 -19.40 10.02
N ASN A 295 10.96 -19.71 9.17
CA ASN A 295 9.76 -20.46 9.54
C ASN A 295 9.17 -21.22 8.34
N PRO A 296 9.78 -22.34 7.92
CA PRO A 296 9.35 -23.06 6.74
C PRO A 296 7.93 -23.60 6.91
N LYS A 297 7.59 -24.15 8.08
CA LYS A 297 6.26 -24.68 8.37
C LYS A 297 5.15 -23.62 8.30
N GLY A 298 5.44 -22.41 8.78
CA GLY A 298 4.50 -21.28 8.69
C GLY A 298 4.22 -20.91 7.25
N ILE A 299 5.26 -20.72 6.44
CA ILE A 299 5.14 -20.33 5.02
C ILE A 299 4.41 -21.38 4.19
N LEU A 300 4.75 -22.66 4.37
CA LEU A 300 4.21 -23.77 3.56
C LEU A 300 2.73 -24.08 3.85
N ARG A 301 2.15 -23.54 4.93
CA ARG A 301 0.78 -23.85 5.34
C ARG A 301 -0.29 -23.07 4.56
N PHE A 302 0.03 -21.93 3.95
CA PHE A 302 -0.97 -20.95 3.48
C PHE A 302 -1.28 -21.00 1.98
N GLY A 303 -0.98 -22.11 1.29
CA GLY A 303 -1.38 -22.24 -0.12
C GLY A 303 -0.47 -21.48 -1.09
N MET A 304 0.71 -21.03 -0.65
CA MET A 304 1.66 -20.27 -1.47
C MET A 304 2.14 -21.05 -2.70
N LEU A 305 2.28 -22.38 -2.59
CA LEU A 305 2.64 -23.25 -3.70
C LEU A 305 1.56 -23.22 -4.80
N GLN A 306 0.29 -23.28 -4.39
CA GLN A 306 -0.88 -23.24 -5.27
C GLN A 306 -0.95 -21.91 -6.01
N HIS A 307 -0.76 -20.80 -5.28
CA HIS A 307 -0.78 -19.47 -5.89
C HIS A 307 0.38 -19.25 -6.87
N ALA A 308 1.60 -19.61 -6.47
CA ALA A 308 2.77 -19.53 -7.35
C ALA A 308 2.61 -20.36 -8.62
N ALA A 309 1.95 -21.53 -8.52
CA ALA A 309 1.59 -22.35 -9.66
C ALA A 309 0.59 -21.67 -10.60
N GLY A 310 -0.50 -21.11 -10.05
CA GLY A 310 -1.52 -20.39 -10.82
C GLY A 310 -0.99 -19.14 -11.52
N GLN A 311 0.02 -18.48 -10.96
CA GLN A 311 0.70 -17.35 -11.59
C GLN A 311 1.81 -17.76 -12.58
N GLY A 312 2.19 -19.05 -12.61
CA GLY A 312 3.33 -19.55 -13.38
C GLY A 312 4.68 -19.03 -12.88
N ASN A 313 4.81 -18.73 -11.59
CA ASN A 313 6.03 -18.20 -10.99
C ASN A 313 7.01 -19.33 -10.63
N ILE A 314 7.76 -19.80 -11.63
CA ILE A 314 8.69 -20.93 -11.52
C ILE A 314 9.72 -20.75 -10.41
N ALA A 315 10.30 -19.55 -10.28
CA ALA A 315 11.34 -19.28 -9.29
C ALA A 315 10.84 -19.45 -7.85
N ILE A 316 9.59 -19.07 -7.57
CA ILE A 316 8.97 -19.28 -6.26
C ILE A 316 8.61 -20.76 -6.05
N LEU A 317 8.06 -21.43 -7.07
CA LEU A 317 7.74 -22.86 -7.00
C LEU A 317 8.96 -23.71 -6.64
N GLU A 318 10.10 -23.49 -7.33
CA GLU A 318 11.34 -24.21 -7.05
C GLU A 318 11.75 -24.04 -5.59
N LYS A 319 11.72 -22.81 -5.07
CA LYS A 319 12.11 -22.54 -3.67
C LYS A 319 11.18 -23.19 -2.65
N LEU A 320 9.88 -23.21 -2.92
CA LEU A 320 8.92 -23.88 -2.05
C LEU A 320 9.12 -25.40 -2.06
N ILE A 321 9.29 -26.01 -3.24
CA ILE A 321 9.53 -27.46 -3.37
C ILE A 321 10.86 -27.86 -2.72
N GLU A 322 11.94 -27.09 -2.94
CA GLU A 322 13.24 -27.28 -2.27
C GLU A 322 13.13 -27.21 -0.75
N ALA A 323 12.25 -26.35 -0.23
CA ALA A 323 11.96 -26.23 1.20
C ALA A 323 11.04 -27.35 1.74
N GLY A 324 10.66 -28.33 0.92
CA GLY A 324 9.84 -29.48 1.30
C GLY A 324 8.34 -29.25 1.20
N ALA A 325 7.89 -28.30 0.36
CA ALA A 325 6.46 -28.16 0.06
C ALA A 325 5.90 -29.46 -0.52
N ASN A 326 4.79 -29.95 0.02
CA ASN A 326 4.09 -31.09 -0.55
C ASN A 326 3.31 -30.64 -1.80
N VAL A 327 3.75 -31.08 -2.98
CA VAL A 327 3.13 -30.73 -4.27
C VAL A 327 1.67 -31.18 -4.42
N ASN A 328 1.26 -32.18 -3.63
CA ASN A 328 -0.10 -32.71 -3.58
C ASN A 328 -0.90 -32.19 -2.37
N GLN A 329 -0.37 -31.22 -1.63
CA GLN A 329 -1.02 -30.65 -0.44
C GLN A 329 -2.42 -30.11 -0.78
N ASP A 330 -3.38 -30.46 0.07
CA ASP A 330 -4.71 -29.85 -0.01
C ASP A 330 -4.62 -28.35 0.26
N PRO A 331 -5.36 -27.54 -0.50
CA PRO A 331 -5.40 -26.11 -0.28
C PRO A 331 -5.95 -25.85 1.14
N PRO A 332 -5.39 -24.87 1.86
CA PRO A 332 -5.86 -24.55 3.20
C PRO A 332 -7.32 -24.10 3.15
N ASP A 333 -8.12 -24.54 4.14
CA ASP A 333 -9.48 -24.07 4.34
C ASP A 333 -9.43 -22.65 4.96
N LEU A 334 -9.41 -21.64 4.12
CA LEU A 334 -9.12 -20.26 4.53
C LEU A 334 -10.38 -19.43 4.85
N GLY A 335 -11.58 -19.96 4.59
CA GLY A 335 -12.83 -19.55 5.23
C GLY A 335 -13.75 -18.62 4.44
N ASP A 336 -13.28 -17.66 3.63
CA ASP A 336 -14.17 -16.89 2.72
C ASP A 336 -13.46 -15.93 1.72
N ILE A 337 -14.06 -15.84 0.52
CA ILE A 337 -14.10 -14.83 -0.56
C ILE A 337 -12.93 -14.37 -1.46
N ARG A 338 -11.63 -14.50 -1.18
CA ARG A 338 -10.59 -14.01 -2.13
C ARG A 338 -9.30 -14.83 -2.20
N GLU A 339 -9.37 -16.08 -1.77
CA GLU A 339 -8.22 -16.91 -1.41
C GLU A 339 -7.60 -17.63 -2.62
N PRO A 340 -6.34 -18.09 -2.54
CA PRO A 340 -5.76 -18.91 -3.60
C PRO A 340 -6.72 -20.06 -3.78
N GLY A 341 -7.17 -20.28 -5.03
CA GLY A 341 -8.32 -21.13 -5.30
C GLY A 341 -8.28 -22.46 -4.52
N PRO A 342 -9.43 -23.09 -4.25
CA PRO A 342 -9.55 -24.31 -3.45
C PRO A 342 -8.95 -25.52 -4.17
N TYR A 343 -7.89 -25.35 -4.96
CA TYR A 343 -7.31 -26.33 -5.84
C TYR A 343 -5.83 -26.58 -5.54
N LYS A 344 -5.36 -27.79 -5.84
CA LYS A 344 -3.97 -28.23 -5.75
C LYS A 344 -3.11 -27.48 -6.75
N ALA A 345 -1.80 -27.42 -6.48
CA ALA A 345 -0.86 -26.62 -7.26
C ALA A 345 -0.85 -27.00 -8.75
N LEU A 346 -0.89 -28.30 -9.07
CA LEU A 346 -0.90 -28.75 -10.47
C LEU A 346 -2.15 -28.29 -11.22
N TRP A 347 -3.32 -28.36 -10.58
CA TRP A 347 -4.56 -27.87 -11.17
C TRP A 347 -4.50 -26.36 -11.39
N MET A 348 -3.99 -25.60 -10.41
CA MET A 348 -3.81 -24.14 -10.54
C MET A 348 -2.89 -23.78 -11.71
N ALA A 349 -1.79 -24.52 -11.92
CA ALA A 349 -0.91 -24.32 -13.07
C ALA A 349 -1.64 -24.56 -14.41
N ILE A 350 -2.52 -25.56 -14.48
CA ILE A 350 -3.24 -25.90 -15.73
C ILE A 350 -4.39 -24.90 -15.99
N ASN A 351 -5.13 -24.52 -14.95
CA ASN A 351 -6.33 -23.68 -15.08
C ASN A 351 -6.09 -22.24 -14.60
N ALA A 352 -5.01 -21.63 -15.07
CA ALA A 352 -4.59 -20.29 -14.67
C ALA A 352 -5.74 -19.26 -14.76
N GLU A 353 -5.79 -18.32 -13.81
CA GLU A 353 -6.93 -17.44 -13.46
C GLU A 353 -7.54 -16.58 -14.60
N HIS A 354 -7.00 -16.64 -15.81
CA HIS A 354 -7.48 -15.86 -16.96
C HIS A 354 -7.78 -16.69 -18.22
N GLY A 355 -7.83 -18.02 -18.11
CA GLY A 355 -8.14 -18.91 -19.23
C GLY A 355 -7.08 -18.90 -20.36
N GLN A 356 -5.92 -18.29 -20.13
CA GLN A 356 -4.78 -18.30 -21.04
C GLN A 356 -3.63 -19.08 -20.42
N ILE A 357 -3.43 -20.29 -20.91
CA ILE A 357 -2.26 -21.11 -20.57
C ILE A 357 -1.07 -20.54 -21.36
N MET A 358 -0.20 -19.84 -20.65
CA MET A 358 1.08 -19.35 -21.17
C MET A 358 2.18 -20.40 -20.96
N ASP A 359 3.31 -20.28 -21.66
CA ASP A 359 4.46 -21.18 -21.50
C ASP A 359 4.93 -21.32 -20.04
N LYS A 360 4.84 -20.23 -19.26
CA LYS A 360 5.17 -20.25 -17.83
C LYS A 360 4.27 -21.20 -17.02
N HIS A 361 3.02 -21.37 -17.40
CA HIS A 361 2.08 -22.28 -16.75
C HIS A 361 2.39 -23.74 -17.12
N ILE A 362 2.73 -23.99 -18.39
CA ILE A 362 3.20 -25.31 -18.85
C ILE A 362 4.49 -25.72 -18.11
N ASN A 363 5.44 -24.78 -17.96
CA ASN A 363 6.67 -25.01 -17.21
C ASN A 363 6.41 -25.28 -15.73
N ALA A 364 5.42 -24.59 -15.13
CA ALA A 364 5.01 -24.83 -13.75
C ALA A 364 4.42 -26.24 -13.59
N ALA A 365 3.51 -26.65 -14.48
CA ALA A 365 2.93 -27.99 -14.48
C ALA A 365 4.00 -29.07 -14.66
N ARG A 366 4.93 -28.89 -15.60
CA ARG A 366 6.08 -29.80 -15.79
C ARG A 366 6.94 -29.91 -14.54
N LEU A 367 7.26 -28.78 -13.90
CA LEU A 367 8.03 -28.76 -12.66
C LEU A 367 7.31 -29.53 -11.54
N LEU A 368 6.00 -29.33 -11.39
CA LEU A 368 5.19 -30.01 -10.38
C LEU A 368 5.11 -31.53 -10.65
N LEU A 369 4.85 -31.95 -11.89
CA LEU A 369 4.83 -33.36 -12.30
C LEU A 369 6.18 -34.04 -12.05
N LYS A 370 7.29 -33.37 -12.40
CA LYS A 370 8.64 -33.86 -12.14
C LYS A 370 8.90 -34.10 -10.65
N ASN A 371 8.23 -33.36 -9.77
CA ASN A 371 8.33 -33.48 -8.32
C ASN A 371 7.20 -34.32 -7.69
N GLY A 372 6.51 -35.13 -8.49
CA GLY A 372 5.54 -36.12 -7.99
C GLY A 372 4.13 -35.60 -7.80
N ALA A 373 3.74 -34.49 -8.45
CA ALA A 373 2.35 -34.08 -8.48
C ALA A 373 1.50 -35.14 -9.20
N ASP A 374 0.40 -35.56 -8.59
CA ASP A 374 -0.51 -36.57 -9.16
C ASP A 374 -1.65 -35.89 -9.90
N MET A 375 -1.71 -36.13 -11.22
CA MET A 375 -2.68 -35.52 -12.11
C MET A 375 -4.10 -36.10 -11.97
N ASN A 376 -4.25 -37.25 -11.29
CA ASN A 376 -5.53 -37.93 -11.09
C ASN A 376 -6.18 -37.56 -9.75
N LEU A 377 -5.49 -36.79 -8.89
CA LEU A 377 -6.12 -36.29 -7.69
C LEU A 377 -7.22 -35.29 -8.05
N PRO A 378 -8.32 -35.26 -7.28
CA PRO A 378 -9.35 -34.24 -7.45
C PRO A 378 -8.73 -32.87 -7.25
N ALA A 379 -9.27 -31.87 -7.96
CA ALA A 379 -8.73 -30.53 -7.97
C ALA A 379 -8.54 -29.99 -6.56
N GLY A 380 -9.44 -30.30 -5.62
CA GLY A 380 -9.47 -29.65 -4.31
C GLY A 380 -10.16 -30.44 -3.20
N ASN A 381 -10.51 -29.72 -2.13
CA ASN A 381 -11.20 -30.21 -0.93
C ASN A 381 -12.69 -30.59 -1.14
N GLY A 382 -13.03 -31.18 -2.29
CA GLY A 382 -14.35 -31.76 -2.57
C GLY A 382 -15.35 -30.82 -3.25
N ARG A 383 -14.97 -29.59 -3.64
CA ARG A 383 -15.87 -28.68 -4.40
C ARG A 383 -15.95 -28.99 -5.89
N ARG A 384 -14.93 -29.66 -6.43
CA ARG A 384 -14.89 -30.16 -7.81
C ARG A 384 -14.19 -31.52 -7.81
N GLU A 385 -14.86 -32.52 -8.37
CA GLU A 385 -14.29 -33.86 -8.60
C GLU A 385 -13.38 -33.90 -9.84
N GLU A 386 -13.36 -32.81 -10.61
CA GLU A 386 -12.49 -32.64 -11.78
C GLU A 386 -11.02 -32.81 -11.40
N THR A 387 -10.27 -33.61 -12.14
CA THR A 387 -8.83 -33.80 -11.95
C THR A 387 -8.02 -32.82 -12.79
N ALA A 388 -6.73 -32.67 -12.49
CA ALA A 388 -5.82 -31.89 -13.32
C ALA A 388 -5.74 -32.44 -14.77
N PHE A 389 -5.84 -33.76 -14.94
CA PHE A 389 -5.89 -34.40 -16.26
C PHE A 389 -7.16 -34.07 -17.04
N GLN A 390 -8.31 -33.96 -16.38
CA GLN A 390 -9.58 -33.62 -17.05
C GLN A 390 -9.65 -32.13 -17.43
N ALA A 391 -8.97 -31.27 -16.69
CA ALA A 391 -8.91 -29.83 -16.95
C ALA A 391 -7.90 -29.43 -18.05
N ALA A 392 -6.93 -30.29 -18.35
CA ALA A 392 -5.92 -30.11 -19.41
C ALA A 392 -6.43 -30.62 -20.76
#